data_AF-A0A7W1CP67-F1
#
_entry.id   AF-A0A7W1CP67-F1
#
_cell.length_a   1.000
_cell.length_b   1.000
_cell.length_c   1.000
_cell.angle_alpha   90.00
_cell.angle_beta   90.00
_cell.angle_gamma   90.00
#
_symmetry.space_group_name_H-M   'P 1'
#
loop_
_entity.id
_entity.type
_entity.pdbx_description
1 polymer ?
#
loop_
_entity_poly.entity_id
_entity_poly.type
_entity_poly.pdbx_seq_one_letter_code
_entity_poly.pdbx_strand_id
1 'polypeptide(L)'
;EWKTQRIDEQLDDILRSAYARAAYEAVEPGTSVAWTVDPDGPASPDCEDNSLAGPLIVGDAFPTGHSCPPAHPGCRCLLATVEG
;
A
#
# COMPACT_ATOMS: atom_id res chain seq x y z
N GLU A 1 -15.88 -12.98 22.71
CA GLU A 1 -15.06 -13.09 21.47
C GLU A 1 -15.25 -11.98 20.43
N TRP A 2 -16.39 -11.28 20.29
CA TRP A 2 -16.56 -10.27 19.20
C TRP A 2 -15.81 -8.93 19.41
N LYS A 3 -15.48 -8.57 20.66
CA LYS A 3 -14.79 -7.30 20.97
C LYS A 3 -13.30 -7.34 20.64
N THR A 4 -12.64 -8.47 20.92
CA THR A 4 -11.20 -8.64 20.65
C THR A 4 -10.93 -8.68 19.15
N GLN A 5 -11.75 -9.39 18.38
CA GLN A 5 -11.60 -9.49 16.93
C GLN A 5 -11.66 -8.12 16.22
N ARG A 6 -12.54 -7.22 16.68
CA ARG A 6 -12.63 -5.85 16.14
C ARG A 6 -11.43 -4.99 16.51
N ILE A 7 -10.81 -5.25 17.67
CA ILE A 7 -9.55 -4.59 18.04
C ILE A 7 -8.42 -5.10 17.14
N ASP A 8 -8.36 -6.42 16.90
CA ASP A 8 -7.32 -7.04 16.08
C ASP A 8 -7.36 -6.52 14.64
N GLU A 9 -8.54 -6.45 14.02
CA GLU A 9 -8.72 -5.88 12.66
C GLU A 9 -8.25 -4.41 12.58
N GLN A 10 -8.56 -3.61 13.59
CA GLN A 10 -8.14 -2.20 13.63
C GLN A 10 -6.63 -2.05 13.85
N LEU A 11 -6.01 -2.92 14.65
CA LEU A 11 -4.56 -2.94 14.85
C LEU A 11 -3.83 -3.28 13.54
N ASP A 12 -4.36 -4.26 12.82
CA ASP A 12 -3.85 -4.70 11.53
C ASP A 12 -3.81 -3.56 10.50
N ASP A 13 -4.89 -2.78 10.40
CA ASP A 13 -4.96 -1.62 9.50
C ASP A 13 -3.97 -0.51 9.90
N ILE A 14 -3.84 -0.25 11.21
CA ILE A 14 -2.89 0.75 11.73
C ILE A 14 -1.45 0.32 11.41
N LEU A 15 -1.11 -0.95 11.65
CA LEU A 15 0.23 -1.47 11.40
C LEU A 15 0.59 -1.42 9.92
N ARG A 16 -0.34 -1.81 9.03
CA ARG A 16 -0.12 -1.74 7.58
C ARG A 16 0.05 -0.31 7.09
N SER A 17 -0.78 0.61 7.59
CA SER A 17 -0.67 2.04 7.25
C SER A 17 0.67 2.63 7.71
N ALA A 18 1.07 2.34 8.95
CA ALA A 18 2.34 2.80 9.49
C ALA A 18 3.54 2.21 8.74
N TYR A 19 3.51 0.90 8.45
CA TYR A 19 4.56 0.22 7.69
C TYR A 19 4.69 0.81 6.29
N ALA A 20 3.60 0.92 5.53
CA ALA A 20 3.64 1.41 4.16
C ALA A 20 4.10 2.87 4.09
N ARG A 21 3.67 3.72 5.03
CA ARG A 21 4.16 5.10 5.10
C ARG A 21 5.64 5.15 5.45
N ALA A 22 6.09 4.36 6.43
CA ALA A 22 7.50 4.31 6.79
C ALA A 22 8.36 3.79 5.62
N ALA A 23 7.89 2.77 4.91
CA ALA A 23 8.54 2.25 3.71
C ALA A 23 8.67 3.32 2.64
N TYR A 24 7.59 4.07 2.37
CA TYR A 24 7.58 5.18 1.41
C TYR A 24 8.57 6.29 1.78
N GLU A 25 8.57 6.75 3.02
CA GLU A 25 9.45 7.83 3.50
C GLU A 25 10.93 7.41 3.58
N ALA A 26 11.20 6.10 3.68
CA ALA A 26 12.55 5.55 3.70
C ALA A 26 13.17 5.42 2.29
N VAL A 27 12.38 5.60 1.22
CA VAL A 27 12.88 5.52 -0.16
C VAL A 27 13.67 6.77 -0.52
N GLU A 28 14.87 6.60 -1.10
CA GLU A 28 15.68 7.71 -1.58
C GLU A 28 14.97 8.46 -2.72
N PRO A 29 14.94 9.81 -2.71
CA PRO A 29 14.34 10.59 -3.80
C PRO A 29 14.91 10.20 -5.17
N GLY A 30 14.03 10.03 -6.16
CA GLY A 30 14.41 9.58 -7.51
C GLY A 30 14.40 8.06 -7.70
N THR A 31 14.19 7.27 -6.64
CA THR A 31 14.02 5.81 -6.76
C THR A 31 12.63 5.47 -7.29
N SER A 32 12.56 4.45 -8.15
CA SER A 32 11.30 3.91 -8.65
C SER A 32 10.63 2.99 -7.62
N VAL A 33 9.31 3.16 -7.47
CA VAL A 33 8.45 2.34 -6.62
C VAL A 33 7.26 1.79 -7.41
N ALA A 34 6.74 0.65 -6.98
CA ALA A 34 5.58 0.02 -7.58
C ALA A 34 4.58 -0.44 -6.50
N TRP A 35 3.29 -0.37 -6.83
CA TRP A 35 2.22 -0.89 -5.99
C TRP A 35 2.03 -2.38 -6.26
N THR A 36 2.26 -3.21 -5.24
CA THR A 36 2.14 -4.66 -5.35
C THR A 36 0.87 -5.13 -4.65
N VAL A 37 -0.06 -5.70 -5.42
CA VAL A 37 -1.29 -6.31 -4.87
C VAL A 37 -0.95 -7.61 -4.16
N ASP A 38 -1.51 -7.80 -2.97
CA ASP A 38 -1.49 -9.09 -2.29
C ASP A 38 -2.50 -10.03 -2.97
N PRO A 39 -2.07 -11.14 -3.61
CA PRO A 39 -2.97 -12.04 -4.32
C PRO A 39 -3.95 -12.77 -3.40
N ASP A 40 -3.63 -12.87 -2.11
CA ASP A 40 -4.50 -13.46 -1.08
C ASP A 40 -5.26 -12.37 -0.29
N GLY A 41 -5.16 -11.11 -0.71
CA GLY A 41 -5.85 -9.96 -0.13
C GLY A 41 -7.28 -9.76 -0.68
N PRO A 42 -8.05 -8.84 -0.09
CA PRO A 42 -9.35 -8.48 -0.63
C PRO A 42 -9.21 -7.81 -2.01
N ALA A 43 -10.04 -8.23 -2.96
CA ALA A 43 -10.10 -7.62 -4.28
C ALA A 43 -10.52 -6.16 -4.20
N SER A 44 -9.87 -5.30 -4.99
CA SER A 44 -10.03 -3.85 -4.91
C SER A 44 -9.66 -3.20 -6.23
N PRO A 45 -10.63 -2.59 -6.95
CA PRO A 45 -10.37 -1.91 -8.22
C PRO A 45 -9.29 -0.84 -8.10
N ASP A 46 -9.31 -0.06 -7.00
CA ASP A 46 -8.31 0.98 -6.74
C ASP A 46 -6.89 0.40 -6.59
N CYS A 47 -6.77 -0.77 -5.95
CA CYS A 47 -5.47 -1.45 -5.79
C CYS A 47 -4.97 -2.02 -7.12
N GLU A 48 -5.88 -2.57 -7.94
CA GLU A 48 -5.57 -3.06 -9.28
C GLU A 48 -5.12 -1.91 -10.18
N ASP A 49 -5.86 -0.80 -10.21
CA ASP A 49 -5.51 0.41 -10.97
C ASP A 49 -4.15 0.99 -10.53
N ASN A 50 -3.87 1.02 -9.23
CA ASN A 50 -2.57 1.46 -8.73
C ASN A 50 -1.43 0.52 -9.17
N SER A 51 -1.66 -0.79 -9.21
CA SER A 51 -0.66 -1.75 -9.67
C SER A 51 -0.38 -1.65 -11.18
N LEU A 52 -1.40 -1.29 -11.98
CA LEU A 52 -1.29 -1.11 -13.43
C LEU A 52 -0.47 0.11 -13.84
N ALA A 53 -0.24 1.06 -12.92
CA ALA A 53 0.66 2.19 -13.16
C ALA A 53 2.11 1.75 -13.45
N GLY A 54 2.51 0.57 -12.94
CA GLY A 54 3.89 0.11 -12.99
C GLY A 54 4.82 0.96 -12.12
N PRO A 55 6.13 0.96 -12.41
CA PRO A 55 7.11 1.77 -11.69
C PRO A 55 6.86 3.27 -11.86
N LEU A 56 6.81 4.00 -10.75
CA LEU A 56 6.77 5.48 -10.72
C LEU A 56 7.87 6.03 -9.82
N ILE A 57 8.26 7.28 -10.04
CA ILE A 57 9.27 7.91 -9.18
C ILE A 57 8.63 8.25 -7.83
N VAL A 58 9.31 7.92 -6.74
CA VAL A 58 8.83 8.28 -5.39
C VAL A 58 8.56 9.78 -5.30
N GLY A 59 7.38 10.14 -4.79
CA GLY A 59 6.86 11.51 -4.82
C GLY A 59 5.63 11.66 -5.71
N ASP A 60 5.55 10.88 -6.81
CA ASP A 60 4.39 10.87 -7.69
C ASP A 60 3.22 10.10 -7.03
N ALA A 61 1.99 10.52 -7.36
CA ALA A 61 0.80 9.81 -6.93
C ALA A 61 0.49 8.65 -7.91
N PHE A 62 0.06 7.53 -7.36
CA PHE A 62 -0.59 6.46 -8.12
C PHE A 62 -1.92 6.95 -8.72
N PRO A 63 -2.49 6.26 -9.74
CA PRO A 63 -3.69 6.66 -10.46
C PRO A 63 -4.89 7.07 -9.60
N THR A 64 -5.05 6.46 -8.43
CA THR A 64 -6.14 6.77 -7.49
C THR A 64 -5.82 7.94 -6.54
N GLY A 65 -4.68 8.60 -6.70
CA GLY A 65 -4.23 9.75 -5.90
C GLY A 65 -3.43 9.40 -4.65
N HIS A 66 -3.23 8.10 -4.37
CA HIS A 66 -2.45 7.64 -3.21
C HIS A 66 -0.94 7.69 -3.51
N SER A 67 -0.11 7.96 -2.49
CA SER A 67 1.36 7.87 -2.61
C SER A 67 1.90 6.48 -2.26
N CYS A 68 1.20 5.74 -1.41
CA CYS A 68 1.52 4.38 -1.00
C CYS A 68 0.25 3.66 -0.52
N PRO A 69 0.27 2.33 -0.37
CA PRO A 69 -0.77 1.58 0.34
C PRO A 69 -0.91 2.04 1.80
N PRO A 70 -2.01 1.64 2.49
CA PRO A 70 -3.22 1.02 1.96
C PRO A 70 -4.16 2.03 1.27
N ALA A 71 -4.96 1.57 0.30
CA ALA A 71 -6.01 2.40 -0.33
C ALA A 71 -7.33 2.42 0.48
N HIS A 72 -7.55 1.41 1.32
CA HIS A 72 -8.77 1.25 2.13
C HIS A 72 -8.50 0.34 3.35
N PRO A 73 -9.38 0.33 4.36
CA PRO A 73 -9.33 -0.64 5.46
C PRO A 73 -9.27 -2.08 4.94
N GLY A 74 -8.42 -2.91 5.55
CA GLY A 74 -8.17 -4.30 5.16
C GLY A 74 -7.26 -4.49 3.93
N CYS A 75 -6.80 -3.43 3.28
CA CYS A 75 -5.87 -3.53 2.16
C CYS A 75 -4.52 -4.08 2.62
N ARG A 76 -4.05 -5.14 1.95
CA ARG A 76 -2.78 -5.83 2.25
C ARG A 76 -1.68 -5.55 1.23
N CYS A 77 -1.91 -4.61 0.30
CA CYS A 77 -0.94 -4.26 -0.73
C CYS A 77 0.34 -3.67 -0.12
N LEU A 78 1.45 -3.80 -0.85
CA LEU A 78 2.76 -3.34 -0.44
C LEU A 78 3.33 -2.33 -1.44
N LEU A 79 4.17 -1.43 -0.94
CA LEU A 79 5.03 -0.61 -1.77
C LEU A 79 6.37 -1.32 -1.92
N ALA A 80 6.79 -1.57 -3.15
CA ALA A 80 8.09 -2.18 -3.44
C ALA A 80 8.98 -1.17 -4.18
N THR A 81 10.25 -1.10 -3.82
CA THR A 81 11.26 -0.50 -4.69
C THR A 81 11.52 -1.43 -5.86
N VAL A 82 11.72 -0.87 -7.04
CA VAL A 82 11.95 -1.63 -8.27
C VAL A 82 13.11 -0.98 -9.04
N GLU A 83 13.91 -1.79 -9.73
CA GLU A 83 14.90 -1.27 -10.66
C GLU A 83 14.18 -0.79 -11.93
N GLY A 84 14.47 0.44 -12.35
CA GLY A 84 13.89 1.06 -13.55
C GLY A 84 14.50 0.55 -14.86
#